data_AF-H2SES2-F1
#
_entry.id   AF-H2SES2-F1
#
_cell.length_a   1.000
_cell.length_b   1.000
_cell.length_c   1.000
_cell.angle_alpha   90.00
_cell.angle_beta   90.00
_cell.angle_gamma   90.00
#
_symmetry.space_group_name_H-M   'P 1'
#
loop_
_entity.id
_entity.type
_entity.pdbx_description
1 polymer ?
#
loop_
_entity_poly.entity_id
_entity_poly.type
_entity_poly.pdbx_seq_one_letter_code
_entity_poly.pdbx_strand_id
1 'polypeptide(L)'
;MSRCSAYAKKMNSASVEPFSEVDKLHIDLKHSVEAMTDWQPAGGETSARHVLERIESVILGIVTSLSKDEAPVLVLPNRSSWTNVSFDSSVGLQMTSESSVTSVRCDCASSVTKFAQLLKILSVIYKLVQSDSFATKRDIFYNNTRLFGSQTSVDTIVDDISCLLKVSRRALHVLATSKGFISGDLCYMESDGTRISCSSSQAVAVSSNISGIRNIVSSARFVLIVEKDATFQRLLDDDFCAKLSPCIMITGKGVPDLNSRLMVRKLWDTLHIPIFALVDADPHGIEIMSIYKYGSVAMSFEAHSLTVPSVMWLGLLPSDLQRLRVPQDVLLPLTKRDECKLASLLKRPYLSSQPQWKREMELMQQTQVKAEIQSLSAIAPDFLTNIYLPNKLRYKGWI
;
A
#
# COMPACT_ATOMS: atom_id res chain seq x y z
N MET A 1 54.45 35.00 6.82
CA MET A 1 54.24 33.70 6.15
C MET A 1 53.90 32.54 7.10
N SER A 2 53.33 32.74 8.31
CA SER A 2 53.06 31.59 9.22
C SER A 2 51.77 31.67 10.05
N ARG A 3 50.69 32.30 9.54
CA ARG A 3 49.37 32.24 10.21
C ARG A 3 48.15 31.94 9.32
N CYS A 4 48.31 31.82 8.00
CA CYS A 4 47.21 31.41 7.09
C CYS A 4 47.16 29.90 6.78
N SER A 5 48.12 29.09 7.23
CA SER A 5 48.17 27.65 6.92
C SER A 5 47.42 26.77 7.94
N ALA A 6 47.07 27.30 9.13
CA ALA A 6 46.45 26.52 10.20
C ALA A 6 44.91 26.45 10.11
N TYR A 7 44.26 27.34 9.35
CA TYR A 7 42.80 27.31 9.13
C TYR A 7 42.38 26.46 7.92
N ALA A 8 43.27 26.26 6.94
CA ALA A 8 43.00 25.43 5.77
C ALA A 8 43.17 23.92 6.03
N LYS A 9 43.75 23.52 7.17
CA LYS A 9 43.96 22.11 7.56
C LYS A 9 42.92 21.54 8.52
N LYS A 10 41.91 22.33 8.94
CA LYS A 10 40.87 21.90 9.89
C LYS A 10 39.46 21.74 9.29
N MET A 11 39.32 21.85 7.96
CA MET A 11 38.08 21.60 7.23
C MET A 11 38.09 20.30 6.41
N ASN A 12 39.08 19.43 6.60
CA ASN A 12 39.23 18.18 5.84
C ASN A 12 39.08 16.92 6.71
N SER A 13 38.10 16.90 7.62
CA SER A 13 37.76 15.69 8.39
C SER A 13 36.32 15.73 8.94
N ALA A 14 35.34 15.59 8.04
CA ALA A 14 34.03 15.01 8.32
C ALA A 14 33.23 14.97 7.01
N SER A 15 33.62 14.10 6.08
CA SER A 15 32.70 13.68 5.02
C SER A 15 31.54 12.94 5.70
N VAL A 16 30.46 13.66 6.03
CA VAL A 16 29.24 13.05 6.58
C VAL A 16 28.76 12.05 5.53
N GLU A 17 28.80 10.75 5.87
CA GLU A 17 28.35 9.69 4.97
C GLU A 17 26.92 9.96 4.48
N PRO A 18 26.63 9.72 3.19
CA PRO A 18 25.40 10.17 2.54
C PRO A 18 24.10 9.63 3.17
N PHE A 19 24.19 8.59 3.98
CA PHE A 19 23.05 7.85 4.52
C PHE A 19 23.16 7.55 6.02
N SER A 20 24.00 8.29 6.76
CA SER A 20 24.20 8.05 8.20
C SER A 20 22.90 8.09 9.02
N GLU A 21 21.95 8.99 8.68
CA GLU A 21 20.64 9.06 9.33
C GLU A 21 19.72 7.88 8.95
N VAL A 22 19.83 7.37 7.72
CA VAL A 22 19.08 6.19 7.26
C VAL A 22 19.58 4.94 7.99
N ASP A 23 20.88 4.80 8.22
CA ASP A 23 21.45 3.67 8.96
C ASP A 23 21.05 3.67 10.44
N LYS A 24 21.07 4.84 11.08
CA LYS A 24 20.59 4.97 12.47
C LYS A 24 19.15 4.48 12.58
N LEU A 25 18.31 4.92 11.65
CA LEU A 25 16.92 4.49 11.59
C LEU A 25 16.78 2.98 11.34
N HIS A 26 17.61 2.40 10.46
CA HIS A 26 17.64 0.96 10.24
C HIS A 26 17.95 0.18 11.52
N ILE A 27 18.92 0.65 12.32
CA ILE A 27 19.27 0.07 13.61
C ILE A 27 18.10 0.16 14.60
N ASP A 28 17.47 1.34 14.70
CA ASP A 28 16.31 1.55 15.60
C ASP A 28 15.13 0.63 15.25
N LEU A 29 14.89 0.42 13.94
CA LEU A 29 13.82 -0.45 13.45
C LEU A 29 14.10 -1.92 13.77
N LYS A 30 15.35 -2.38 13.60
CA LYS A 30 15.74 -3.76 13.97
C LYS A 30 15.54 -4.03 15.45
N HIS A 31 15.97 -3.11 16.32
CA HIS A 31 15.76 -3.25 17.77
C HIS A 31 14.29 -3.30 18.14
N SER A 32 13.45 -2.50 17.46
CA SER A 32 12.00 -2.50 17.69
C SER A 32 11.35 -3.83 17.28
N VAL A 33 11.79 -4.42 16.17
CA VAL A 33 11.28 -5.71 15.69
C VAL A 33 11.75 -6.86 16.58
N GLU A 34 13.01 -6.86 17.01
CA GLU A 34 13.56 -7.85 17.95
C GLU A 34 12.87 -7.80 19.32
N ALA A 35 12.45 -6.62 19.79
CA ALA A 35 11.66 -6.48 21.01
C ALA A 35 10.21 -6.97 20.86
N MET A 36 9.71 -7.10 19.62
CA MET A 36 8.36 -7.57 19.29
C MET A 36 8.31 -9.07 18.98
N THR A 37 9.40 -9.82 19.13
CA THR A 37 9.44 -11.28 18.85
C THR A 37 8.71 -12.09 19.92
N ASP A 38 7.38 -12.03 19.86
CA ASP A 38 6.46 -13.15 20.10
C ASP A 38 5.49 -13.31 18.89
N TRP A 39 5.82 -12.64 17.77
CA TRP A 39 4.97 -12.57 16.59
C TRP A 39 5.26 -13.73 15.63
N GLN A 40 4.41 -14.75 15.67
CA GLN A 40 4.25 -15.67 14.56
C GLN A 40 3.39 -14.99 13.48
N PRO A 41 3.77 -15.06 12.19
CA PRO A 41 2.90 -14.60 11.13
C PRO A 41 1.59 -15.40 11.18
N ALA A 42 0.50 -14.75 11.61
CA ALA A 42 -0.85 -15.25 11.48
C ALA A 42 -1.25 -15.19 10.00
N GLY A 43 -0.65 -16.07 9.21
CA GLY A 43 -0.72 -16.06 7.75
C GLY A 43 -0.21 -17.37 7.17
N GLY A 44 -0.55 -18.49 7.83
CA GLY A 44 -0.45 -19.79 7.17
C GLY A 44 -1.35 -19.80 5.94
N GLU A 45 -0.83 -20.23 4.79
CA GLU A 45 -1.64 -20.48 3.61
C GLU A 45 -2.83 -21.34 4.02
N THR A 46 -4.03 -20.77 3.94
CA THR A 46 -5.24 -21.52 4.21
C THR A 46 -5.35 -22.59 3.13
N SER A 47 -5.32 -23.86 3.53
CA SER A 47 -5.33 -24.95 2.54
C SER A 47 -6.59 -24.88 1.68
N ALA A 48 -6.47 -25.28 0.41
CA ALA A 48 -7.59 -25.34 -0.52
C ALA A 48 -8.80 -26.08 0.10
N ARG A 49 -8.54 -27.17 0.83
CA ARG A 49 -9.56 -27.93 1.56
C ARG A 49 -10.32 -27.06 2.56
N HIS A 50 -9.64 -26.23 3.34
CA HIS A 50 -10.28 -25.36 4.33
C HIS A 50 -11.13 -24.27 3.68
N VAL A 51 -10.71 -23.76 2.51
CA VAL A 51 -11.53 -22.81 1.73
C VAL A 51 -12.81 -23.48 1.25
N LEU A 52 -12.72 -24.70 0.72
CA LEU A 52 -13.88 -25.48 0.28
C LEU A 52 -14.84 -25.77 1.43
N GLU A 53 -14.33 -26.24 2.58
CA GLU A 53 -15.12 -26.51 3.79
C GLU A 53 -15.87 -25.25 4.28
N ARG A 54 -15.24 -24.07 4.22
CA ARG A 54 -15.91 -22.80 4.56
C ARG A 54 -17.01 -22.42 3.58
N ILE A 55 -16.81 -22.64 2.28
CA ILE A 55 -17.84 -22.41 1.26
C ILE A 55 -19.00 -23.40 1.46
N GLU A 56 -18.71 -24.67 1.67
CA GLU A 56 -19.70 -25.72 1.94
C GLU A 56 -20.53 -25.42 3.18
N SER A 57 -19.92 -24.90 4.25
CA SER A 57 -20.65 -24.46 5.44
C SER A 57 -21.64 -23.33 5.13
N VAL A 58 -21.28 -22.38 4.26
CA VAL A 58 -22.20 -21.30 3.84
C VAL A 58 -23.36 -21.88 3.02
N ILE A 59 -23.07 -22.77 2.07
CA ILE A 59 -24.09 -23.42 1.24
C ILE A 59 -25.02 -24.32 2.07
N LEU A 60 -24.48 -25.07 3.03
CA LEU A 60 -25.24 -25.90 3.94
C LEU A 60 -26.23 -25.06 4.76
N GLY A 61 -25.83 -23.86 5.20
CA GLY A 61 -26.72 -22.91 5.86
C GLY A 61 -27.91 -22.52 4.98
N ILE A 62 -27.66 -22.23 3.70
CA ILE A 62 -28.69 -21.89 2.72
C ILE A 62 -29.65 -23.08 2.50
N VAL A 63 -29.12 -24.28 2.28
CA VAL A 63 -29.94 -25.49 2.08
C VAL A 63 -30.78 -25.81 3.32
N THR A 64 -30.21 -25.60 4.51
CA THR A 64 -30.91 -25.81 5.78
C THR A 64 -32.10 -24.85 5.93
N SER A 65 -31.93 -23.56 5.61
CA SER A 65 -33.05 -22.60 5.61
C SER A 65 -34.15 -23.02 4.64
N LEU A 66 -33.77 -23.40 3.41
CA LEU A 66 -34.74 -23.87 2.40
C LEU A 66 -35.49 -25.14 2.85
N SER A 67 -34.83 -26.07 3.54
CA SER A 67 -35.48 -27.28 4.06
C SER A 67 -36.52 -27.03 5.15
N LYS A 68 -36.49 -25.82 5.74
CA LYS A 68 -37.45 -25.35 6.75
C LYS A 68 -38.50 -24.39 6.17
N ASP A 69 -38.56 -24.26 4.84
CA ASP A 69 -39.37 -23.25 4.14
C ASP A 69 -39.05 -21.79 4.56
N GLU A 70 -37.82 -21.54 5.03
CA GLU A 70 -37.34 -20.21 5.38
C GLU A 70 -36.50 -19.62 4.24
N ALA A 71 -36.70 -18.33 3.93
CA ALA A 71 -35.91 -17.62 2.94
C ALA A 71 -34.43 -17.48 3.40
N PRO A 72 -33.44 -17.99 2.65
CA PRO A 72 -32.04 -17.84 3.00
C PRO A 72 -31.57 -16.39 3.15
N VAL A 73 -30.72 -16.17 4.15
CA VAL A 73 -30.09 -14.88 4.45
C VAL A 73 -28.58 -15.06 4.57
N LEU A 74 -27.82 -14.28 3.82
CA LEU A 74 -26.36 -14.17 3.97
C LEU A 74 -26.02 -12.96 4.82
N VAL A 75 -25.27 -13.17 5.90
CA VAL A 75 -24.85 -12.12 6.81
C VAL A 75 -23.40 -11.73 6.48
N LEU A 76 -23.21 -10.52 5.96
CA LEU A 76 -21.90 -10.00 5.56
C LEU A 76 -21.39 -8.96 6.56
N PRO A 77 -20.13 -9.02 7.00
CA PRO A 77 -19.52 -7.94 7.76
C PRO A 77 -19.48 -6.63 6.96
N ASN A 78 -19.88 -5.51 7.55
CA ASN A 78 -19.83 -4.21 6.87
C ASN A 78 -18.40 -3.64 6.89
N ARG A 79 -17.67 -3.86 5.80
CA ARG A 79 -16.28 -3.38 5.64
C ARG A 79 -16.15 -1.96 5.11
N SER A 80 -17.26 -1.23 4.91
CA SER A 80 -17.23 0.11 4.31
C SER A 80 -17.38 1.23 5.35
N SER A 81 -17.66 0.89 6.61
CA SER A 81 -17.90 1.87 7.67
C SER A 81 -16.70 2.06 8.59
N TRP A 82 -16.37 3.33 8.86
CA TRP A 82 -15.40 3.71 9.89
C TRP A 82 -15.80 3.29 11.30
N THR A 83 -17.10 3.08 11.56
CA THR A 83 -17.59 2.62 12.88
C THR A 83 -17.16 1.20 13.21
N ASN A 84 -16.81 0.40 12.19
CA ASN A 84 -16.43 -1.00 12.33
C ASN A 84 -14.90 -1.18 12.30
N VAL A 85 -14.15 -0.08 12.43
CA VAL A 85 -12.70 -0.08 12.31
C VAL A 85 -12.10 0.56 13.56
N SER A 86 -11.17 -0.16 14.19
CA SER A 86 -10.29 0.36 15.22
C SER A 86 -8.92 0.68 14.61
N PHE A 87 -8.16 1.55 15.29
CA PHE A 87 -6.79 1.84 14.93
C PHE A 87 -5.84 1.24 15.96
N ASP A 88 -4.89 0.47 15.49
CA ASP A 88 -3.76 -0.05 16.24
C ASP A 88 -2.47 0.53 15.63
N SER A 89 -1.53 1.03 16.44
CA SER A 89 -0.32 1.68 15.93
C SER A 89 0.67 0.71 15.27
N SER A 90 0.63 -0.58 15.64
CA SER A 90 1.52 -1.63 15.13
C SER A 90 0.99 -2.31 13.86
N VAL A 91 -0.30 -2.14 13.54
CA VAL A 91 -0.90 -2.75 12.34
C VAL A 91 -1.61 -1.72 11.45
N GLY A 92 -2.25 -0.71 12.02
CA GLY A 92 -3.07 0.25 11.30
C GLY A 92 -4.56 0.05 11.54
N LEU A 93 -5.36 0.24 10.50
CA LEU A 93 -6.81 0.12 10.53
C LEU A 93 -7.23 -1.35 10.54
N GLN A 94 -7.85 -1.80 11.62
CA GLN A 94 -8.30 -3.18 11.80
C GLN A 94 -9.82 -3.25 11.90
N MET A 95 -10.41 -4.29 11.32
CA MET A 95 -11.83 -4.54 11.47
C MET A 95 -12.13 -5.03 12.89
N THR A 96 -13.12 -4.43 13.55
CA THR A 96 -13.52 -4.85 14.90
C THR A 96 -14.32 -6.15 14.86
N SER A 97 -14.24 -6.94 15.94
CA SER A 97 -15.00 -8.19 16.09
C SER A 97 -16.51 -7.97 16.15
N GLU A 98 -16.95 -6.84 16.71
CA GLU A 98 -18.37 -6.42 16.81
C GLU A 98 -18.81 -5.59 15.59
N SER A 99 -18.27 -5.87 14.41
CA SER A 99 -18.62 -5.12 13.20
C SER A 99 -20.12 -5.25 12.90
N SER A 100 -20.77 -4.12 12.59
CA SER A 100 -22.14 -4.16 12.07
C SER A 100 -22.21 -5.06 10.82
N VAL A 101 -23.30 -5.80 10.69
CA VAL A 101 -23.51 -6.75 9.60
C VAL A 101 -24.59 -6.26 8.66
N THR A 102 -24.43 -6.57 7.37
CA THR A 102 -25.44 -6.36 6.34
C THR A 102 -26.08 -7.71 6.03
N SER A 103 -27.40 -7.80 6.19
CA SER A 103 -28.16 -8.98 5.78
C SER A 103 -28.54 -8.87 4.30
N VAL A 104 -28.12 -9.84 3.50
CA VAL A 104 -28.48 -9.97 2.09
C VAL A 104 -29.49 -11.11 1.99
N ARG A 105 -30.72 -10.79 1.63
CA ARG A 105 -31.83 -11.76 1.64
C ARG A 105 -32.23 -12.13 0.22
N CYS A 106 -32.63 -13.38 -0.01
CA CYS A 106 -33.11 -13.80 -1.32
C CYS A 106 -34.55 -13.36 -1.62
N ASP A 107 -35.35 -13.07 -0.60
CA ASP A 107 -36.78 -12.72 -0.69
C ASP A 107 -37.02 -11.19 -0.79
N CYS A 108 -35.96 -10.39 -0.82
CA CYS A 108 -36.05 -8.94 -0.78
C CYS A 108 -35.57 -8.33 -2.10
N ALA A 109 -36.44 -7.58 -2.78
CA ALA A 109 -36.18 -7.02 -4.11
C ALA A 109 -34.90 -6.14 -4.19
N SER A 110 -34.55 -5.46 -3.09
CA SER A 110 -33.35 -4.61 -3.04
C SER A 110 -32.03 -5.39 -2.88
N SER A 111 -32.08 -6.66 -2.45
CA SER A 111 -30.89 -7.46 -2.16
C SER A 111 -30.80 -8.79 -2.93
N VAL A 112 -31.88 -9.23 -3.58
CA VAL A 112 -31.94 -10.48 -4.36
C VAL A 112 -30.86 -10.56 -5.45
N THR A 113 -30.59 -9.45 -6.14
CA THR A 113 -29.53 -9.41 -7.17
C THR A 113 -28.15 -9.62 -6.54
N LYS A 114 -27.87 -8.95 -5.41
CA LYS A 114 -26.60 -9.13 -4.69
C LYS A 114 -26.47 -10.56 -4.15
N PHE A 115 -27.57 -11.15 -3.65
CA PHE A 115 -27.63 -12.54 -3.19
C PHE A 115 -27.26 -13.51 -4.31
N ALA A 116 -27.88 -13.37 -5.49
CA ALA A 116 -27.61 -14.21 -6.65
C ALA A 116 -26.15 -14.06 -7.14
N GLN A 117 -25.62 -12.83 -7.17
CA GLN A 117 -24.22 -12.57 -7.55
C GLN A 117 -23.22 -13.18 -6.54
N LEU A 118 -23.50 -13.10 -5.23
CA LEU A 118 -22.69 -13.75 -4.18
C LEU A 118 -22.62 -15.26 -4.38
N LEU A 119 -23.79 -15.90 -4.54
CA LEU A 119 -23.86 -17.34 -4.81
C LEU A 119 -23.12 -17.74 -6.08
N LYS A 120 -23.26 -16.95 -7.16
CA LYS A 120 -22.54 -17.22 -8.40
C LYS A 120 -21.03 -17.13 -8.21
N ILE A 121 -20.53 -16.11 -7.52
CA ILE A 121 -19.09 -15.96 -7.29
C ILE A 121 -18.57 -17.05 -6.34
N LEU A 122 -19.31 -17.42 -5.29
CA LEU A 122 -18.97 -18.58 -4.44
C LEU A 122 -18.85 -19.87 -5.27
N SER A 123 -19.79 -20.12 -6.18
CA SER A 123 -19.73 -21.27 -7.10
C SER A 123 -18.52 -21.23 -8.03
N VAL A 124 -18.16 -20.04 -8.56
CA VAL A 124 -16.97 -19.87 -9.38
C VAL A 124 -15.71 -20.15 -8.56
N ILE A 125 -15.58 -19.56 -7.37
CA ILE A 125 -14.45 -19.78 -6.46
C ILE A 125 -14.33 -21.25 -6.09
N TYR A 126 -15.42 -21.92 -5.75
CA TYR A 126 -15.42 -23.35 -5.42
C TYR A 126 -14.80 -24.18 -6.54
N LYS A 127 -15.19 -23.93 -7.80
CA LYS A 127 -14.62 -24.60 -8.97
C LYS A 127 -13.14 -24.28 -9.17
N LEU A 128 -12.74 -23.02 -9.02
CA LEU A 128 -11.35 -22.59 -9.15
C LEU A 128 -10.45 -23.29 -8.14
N VAL A 129 -10.87 -23.32 -6.87
CA VAL A 129 -10.14 -23.97 -5.78
C VAL A 129 -10.11 -25.49 -5.97
N GLN A 130 -11.23 -26.10 -6.36
CA GLN A 130 -11.31 -27.55 -6.59
C GLN A 130 -10.40 -28.02 -7.74
N SER A 131 -10.28 -27.23 -8.80
CA SER A 131 -9.48 -27.58 -9.97
C SER A 131 -8.06 -27.00 -9.96
N ASP A 132 -7.63 -26.41 -8.84
CA ASP A 132 -6.37 -25.67 -8.69
C ASP A 132 -6.09 -24.67 -9.85
N SER A 133 -7.13 -23.98 -10.29
CA SER A 133 -7.06 -22.97 -11.35
C SER A 133 -7.31 -21.57 -10.80
N PHE A 134 -6.86 -20.55 -11.51
CA PHE A 134 -6.92 -19.16 -11.08
C PHE A 134 -7.64 -18.29 -12.11
N ALA A 135 -8.35 -17.26 -11.64
CA ALA A 135 -9.00 -16.28 -12.50
C ALA A 135 -8.81 -14.86 -11.97
N THR A 136 -8.77 -13.86 -12.85
CA THR A 136 -8.82 -12.46 -12.41
C THR A 136 -10.28 -12.01 -12.20
N LYS A 137 -10.46 -10.90 -11.47
CA LYS A 137 -11.79 -10.28 -11.32
C LYS A 137 -12.43 -9.92 -12.67
N ARG A 138 -11.61 -9.57 -13.68
CA ARG A 138 -12.09 -9.28 -15.04
C ARG A 138 -12.58 -10.54 -15.75
N ASP A 139 -11.87 -11.66 -15.61
CA ASP A 139 -12.31 -12.93 -16.21
C ASP A 139 -13.66 -13.38 -15.63
N ILE A 140 -13.83 -13.22 -14.31
CA ILE A 140 -15.10 -13.50 -13.63
C ILE A 140 -16.21 -12.59 -14.18
N PHE A 141 -15.94 -11.29 -14.35
CA PHE A 141 -16.89 -10.33 -14.89
C PHE A 141 -17.32 -10.68 -16.32
N TYR A 142 -16.37 -10.96 -17.22
CA TYR A 142 -16.66 -11.24 -18.63
C TYR A 142 -17.45 -12.54 -18.85
N ASN A 143 -17.26 -13.53 -17.99
CA ASN A 143 -18.03 -14.77 -18.05
C ASN A 143 -19.53 -14.57 -17.78
N ASN A 144 -19.95 -13.52 -17.06
CA ASN A 144 -21.36 -13.25 -16.75
C ASN A 144 -21.68 -11.75 -16.69
N THR A 145 -21.34 -10.99 -17.74
CA THR A 145 -21.51 -9.52 -17.76
C THR A 145 -22.92 -9.05 -17.45
N ARG A 146 -23.94 -9.77 -17.97
CA ARG A 146 -25.36 -9.46 -17.73
C ARG A 146 -25.77 -9.59 -16.26
N LEU A 147 -25.19 -10.54 -15.53
CA LEU A 147 -25.51 -10.76 -14.12
C LEU A 147 -24.87 -9.68 -13.24
N PHE A 148 -23.63 -9.28 -13.53
CA PHE A 148 -22.87 -8.38 -12.65
C PHE A 148 -23.12 -6.90 -12.92
N GLY A 149 -23.41 -6.53 -14.18
CA GLY A 149 -23.65 -5.16 -14.63
C GLY A 149 -22.40 -4.28 -14.65
N SER A 150 -21.56 -4.31 -13.62
CA SER A 150 -20.32 -3.52 -13.50
C SER A 150 -19.17 -4.34 -12.90
N GLN A 151 -17.93 -3.96 -13.25
CA GLN A 151 -16.73 -4.55 -12.64
C GLN A 151 -16.67 -4.25 -11.13
N THR A 152 -17.09 -3.06 -10.71
CA THR A 152 -17.16 -2.65 -9.29
C THR A 152 -18.03 -3.60 -8.45
N SER A 153 -19.10 -4.16 -9.04
CA SER A 153 -19.95 -5.15 -8.36
C SER A 153 -19.16 -6.44 -8.05
N VAL A 154 -18.42 -6.97 -9.04
CA VAL A 154 -17.54 -8.14 -8.84
C VAL A 154 -16.46 -7.82 -7.82
N ASP A 155 -15.84 -6.64 -7.92
CA ASP A 155 -14.80 -6.20 -7.00
C ASP A 155 -15.29 -6.21 -5.55
N THR A 156 -16.49 -5.66 -5.34
CA THR A 156 -17.12 -5.57 -4.04
C THR A 156 -17.48 -6.94 -3.48
N ILE A 157 -18.06 -7.81 -4.30
CA ILE A 157 -18.52 -9.13 -3.87
C ILE A 157 -17.35 -10.07 -3.57
N VAL A 158 -16.28 -10.05 -4.36
CA VAL A 158 -15.08 -10.86 -4.09
C VAL A 158 -14.47 -10.47 -2.74
N ASP A 159 -14.36 -9.17 -2.46
CA ASP A 159 -13.84 -8.71 -1.17
C ASP A 159 -14.81 -9.03 -0.01
N ASP A 160 -16.14 -8.93 -0.22
CA ASP A 160 -17.16 -9.35 0.76
C ASP A 160 -17.04 -10.86 1.08
N ILE A 161 -16.80 -11.71 0.07
CA ILE A 161 -16.59 -13.16 0.24
C ILE A 161 -15.27 -13.43 0.98
N SER A 162 -14.19 -12.71 0.63
CA SER A 162 -12.91 -12.81 1.34
C SER A 162 -13.08 -12.53 2.84
N CYS A 163 -13.87 -11.50 3.17
CA CYS A 163 -14.19 -11.14 4.55
C CYS A 163 -15.11 -12.17 5.22
N LEU A 164 -16.20 -12.58 4.55
CA LEU A 164 -17.16 -13.60 5.04
C LEU A 164 -16.45 -14.90 5.39
N LEU A 165 -15.61 -15.38 4.47
CA LEU A 165 -14.87 -16.63 4.63
C LEU A 165 -13.61 -16.44 5.46
N LYS A 166 -13.22 -15.22 5.85
CA LYS A 166 -11.98 -14.92 6.59
C LYS A 166 -10.73 -15.54 5.95
N VAL A 167 -10.60 -15.42 4.63
CA VAL A 167 -9.44 -15.87 3.87
C VAL A 167 -8.96 -14.75 2.95
N SER A 168 -7.69 -14.80 2.54
CA SER A 168 -7.16 -13.83 1.58
C SER A 168 -7.75 -14.05 0.19
N ARG A 169 -7.75 -13.00 -0.64
CA ARG A 169 -8.25 -13.10 -2.02
C ARG A 169 -7.53 -14.16 -2.85
N ARG A 170 -6.25 -14.36 -2.57
CA ARG A 170 -5.47 -15.40 -3.23
C ARG A 170 -5.94 -16.80 -2.87
N ALA A 171 -6.32 -17.06 -1.62
CA ALA A 171 -6.86 -18.34 -1.19
C ALA A 171 -8.21 -18.66 -1.86
N LEU A 172 -8.92 -17.64 -2.35
CA LEU A 172 -10.11 -17.80 -3.21
C LEU A 172 -9.76 -18.13 -4.67
N HIS A 173 -8.48 -18.25 -5.01
CA HIS A 173 -7.96 -18.40 -6.38
C HIS A 173 -8.38 -17.24 -7.31
N VAL A 174 -8.68 -16.08 -6.73
CA VAL A 174 -8.98 -14.85 -7.48
C VAL A 174 -7.74 -13.95 -7.46
N LEU A 175 -7.06 -13.86 -8.60
CA LEU A 175 -5.83 -13.09 -8.73
C LEU A 175 -6.11 -11.59 -8.82
N ALA A 176 -5.32 -10.81 -8.08
CA ALA A 176 -5.24 -9.38 -8.25
C ALA A 176 -4.37 -9.05 -9.47
N THR A 177 -4.86 -8.20 -10.36
CA THR A 177 -4.03 -7.66 -11.44
C THR A 177 -3.02 -6.68 -10.85
N SER A 178 -1.74 -6.94 -11.11
CA SER A 178 -0.66 -6.02 -10.75
C SER A 178 -0.55 -4.91 -11.80
N LYS A 179 -0.44 -3.66 -11.35
CA LYS A 179 -0.08 -2.52 -12.23
C LYS A 179 1.23 -1.87 -11.81
N GLY A 180 1.77 -2.25 -10.66
CA GLY A 180 2.96 -1.65 -10.09
C GLY A 180 4.25 -2.09 -10.76
N PHE A 181 5.31 -1.29 -10.55
CA PHE A 181 6.67 -1.58 -10.99
C PHE A 181 7.65 -1.49 -9.82
N ILE A 182 8.73 -2.25 -9.93
CA ILE A 182 9.83 -2.28 -8.96
C ILE A 182 11.18 -2.26 -9.69
N SER A 183 12.15 -1.55 -9.12
CA SER A 183 13.52 -1.45 -9.65
C SER A 183 14.51 -1.21 -8.51
N GLY A 184 15.79 -1.49 -8.73
CA GLY A 184 16.88 -1.23 -7.78
C GLY A 184 17.59 -2.50 -7.28
N ASP A 185 18.27 -2.39 -6.15
CA ASP A 185 19.05 -3.48 -5.56
C ASP A 185 18.14 -4.56 -4.96
N LEU A 186 17.67 -5.49 -5.81
CA LEU A 186 16.81 -6.60 -5.42
C LEU A 186 16.91 -7.74 -6.43
N CYS A 187 17.13 -8.95 -5.92
CA CYS A 187 16.98 -10.20 -6.65
C CYS A 187 16.07 -11.13 -5.86
N TYR A 188 15.22 -11.90 -6.54
CA TYR A 188 14.41 -12.93 -5.91
C TYR A 188 14.08 -14.07 -6.89
N MET A 189 13.48 -15.13 -6.36
CA MET A 189 13.01 -16.28 -7.14
C MET A 189 11.48 -16.36 -7.08
N GLU A 190 10.85 -16.48 -8.24
CA GLU A 190 9.42 -16.72 -8.37
C GLU A 190 9.07 -18.18 -8.03
N SER A 191 7.78 -18.48 -7.88
CA SER A 191 7.33 -19.84 -7.52
C SER A 191 7.65 -20.90 -8.58
N ASP A 192 7.82 -20.49 -9.84
CA ASP A 192 8.18 -21.36 -10.97
C ASP A 192 9.70 -21.59 -11.08
N GLY A 193 10.49 -21.01 -10.17
CA GLY A 193 11.95 -21.07 -10.18
C GLY A 193 12.63 -19.99 -11.02
N THR A 194 11.85 -19.12 -11.70
CA THR A 194 12.40 -18.01 -12.48
C THR A 194 13.10 -17.01 -11.55
N ARG A 195 14.37 -16.70 -11.86
CA ARG A 195 15.12 -15.68 -11.14
C ARG A 195 14.82 -14.30 -11.71
N ILE A 196 14.35 -13.41 -10.85
CA ILE A 196 14.08 -12.01 -11.18
C ILE A 196 15.19 -11.14 -10.60
N SER A 197 15.76 -10.28 -11.45
CA SER A 197 16.73 -9.25 -11.05
C SER A 197 16.12 -7.88 -11.36
N CYS A 198 15.92 -7.07 -10.32
CA CYS A 198 15.38 -5.71 -10.44
C CYS A 198 16.47 -4.65 -10.63
N SER A 199 17.74 -5.04 -10.64
CA SER A 199 18.88 -4.11 -10.70
C SER A 199 19.25 -3.64 -12.11
N SER A 200 18.46 -4.01 -13.11
CA SER A 200 18.58 -3.49 -14.48
C SER A 200 18.08 -2.04 -14.59
N SER A 201 18.47 -1.35 -15.66
CA SER A 201 17.95 -0.02 -15.99
C SER A 201 16.43 0.00 -16.24
N GLN A 202 15.85 -1.13 -16.63
CA GLN A 202 14.41 -1.26 -16.83
C GLN A 202 13.71 -1.74 -15.55
N ALA A 203 12.54 -1.16 -15.27
CA ALA A 203 11.70 -1.60 -14.18
C ALA A 203 11.02 -2.94 -14.48
N VAL A 204 10.85 -3.74 -13.43
CA VAL A 204 10.17 -5.03 -13.48
C VAL A 204 8.75 -4.87 -12.96
N ALA A 205 7.76 -5.52 -13.60
CA ALA A 205 6.41 -5.55 -13.07
C ALA A 205 6.37 -6.24 -11.70
N VAL A 206 5.62 -5.67 -10.74
CA VAL A 206 5.41 -6.33 -9.45
C VAL A 206 4.67 -7.65 -9.69
N SER A 207 5.21 -8.74 -9.15
CA SER A 207 4.67 -10.09 -9.35
C SER A 207 3.21 -10.20 -8.96
N SER A 208 2.45 -10.98 -9.73
CA SER A 208 1.09 -11.38 -9.36
C SER A 208 1.07 -12.42 -8.23
N ASN A 209 2.22 -13.02 -7.92
CA ASN A 209 2.40 -14.10 -6.97
C ASN A 209 3.37 -13.73 -5.83
N ILE A 210 3.01 -12.73 -5.01
CA ILE A 210 3.91 -12.27 -3.94
C ILE A 210 4.18 -13.32 -2.85
N SER A 211 3.20 -14.17 -2.51
CA SER A 211 3.41 -15.22 -1.50
C SER A 211 4.42 -16.27 -1.95
N GLY A 212 4.47 -16.58 -3.26
CA GLY A 212 5.39 -17.55 -3.85
C GLY A 212 6.81 -17.05 -4.05
N ILE A 213 7.07 -15.75 -3.88
CA ILE A 213 8.43 -15.18 -3.93
C ILE A 213 9.29 -15.78 -2.80
N ARG A 214 10.47 -16.27 -3.18
CA ARG A 214 11.49 -16.88 -2.31
C ARG A 214 12.87 -16.27 -2.57
N ASN A 215 13.81 -16.55 -1.68
CA ASN A 215 15.24 -16.19 -1.84
C ASN A 215 15.45 -14.71 -2.19
N ILE A 216 14.81 -13.82 -1.43
CA ILE A 216 15.03 -12.37 -1.57
C ILE A 216 16.47 -12.06 -1.14
N VAL A 217 17.25 -11.48 -2.04
CA VAL A 217 18.62 -11.03 -1.82
C VAL A 217 18.71 -9.55 -2.20
N SER A 218 19.18 -8.72 -1.27
CA SER A 218 19.31 -7.28 -1.45
C SER A 218 20.30 -6.72 -0.44
N SER A 219 21.08 -5.71 -0.84
CA SER A 219 21.87 -4.87 0.08
C SER A 219 21.28 -3.47 0.26
N ALA A 220 20.04 -3.25 -0.19
CA ALA A 220 19.37 -1.97 -0.14
C ALA A 220 19.29 -1.41 1.29
N ARG A 221 19.55 -0.11 1.42
CA ARG A 221 19.46 0.62 2.69
C ARG A 221 18.08 1.15 2.98
N PHE A 222 17.26 1.33 1.95
CA PHE A 222 15.87 1.76 2.07
C PHE A 222 15.04 1.35 0.85
N VAL A 223 13.72 1.36 1.03
CA VAL A 223 12.74 1.27 -0.05
C VAL A 223 12.09 2.64 -0.25
N LEU A 224 11.99 3.10 -1.49
CA LEU A 224 11.30 4.32 -1.88
C LEU A 224 10.00 3.97 -2.64
N ILE A 225 8.87 4.22 -2.01
CA ILE A 225 7.55 4.19 -2.64
C ILE A 225 7.38 5.50 -3.41
N VAL A 226 7.15 5.42 -4.72
CA VAL A 226 6.86 6.57 -5.58
C VAL A 226 5.42 6.48 -6.05
N GLU A 227 4.63 7.52 -5.76
CA GLU A 227 3.20 7.54 -6.10
C GLU A 227 2.96 7.40 -7.61
N LYS A 228 3.50 8.33 -8.40
CA LYS A 228 3.13 8.53 -9.81
C LYS A 228 4.09 7.80 -10.74
N ASP A 229 3.55 7.11 -11.75
CA ASP A 229 4.36 6.38 -12.74
C ASP A 229 5.33 7.32 -13.46
N ALA A 230 4.86 8.52 -13.85
CA ALA A 230 5.71 9.52 -14.51
C ALA A 230 6.92 9.94 -13.65
N THR A 231 6.74 10.13 -12.34
CA THR A 231 7.85 10.43 -11.41
C THR A 231 8.79 9.24 -11.28
N PHE A 232 8.23 8.03 -11.21
CA PHE A 232 9.02 6.79 -11.14
C PHE A 232 9.88 6.58 -12.38
N GLN A 233 9.33 6.72 -13.59
CA GLN A 233 10.08 6.64 -14.85
C GLN A 233 11.17 7.72 -14.92
N ARG A 234 10.85 8.97 -14.55
CA ARG A 234 11.84 10.05 -14.54
C ARG A 234 13.04 9.76 -13.62
N LEU A 235 12.79 9.19 -12.45
CA LEU A 235 13.84 8.79 -11.51
C LEU A 235 14.69 7.62 -12.06
N LEU A 236 14.10 6.71 -12.84
CA LEU A 236 14.85 5.66 -13.53
C LEU A 236 15.74 6.25 -14.64
N ASP A 237 15.19 7.14 -15.46
CA ASP A 237 15.93 7.82 -16.52
C ASP A 237 17.12 8.64 -15.98
N ASP A 238 16.99 9.16 -14.75
CA ASP A 238 18.05 9.90 -14.07
C ASP A 238 19.05 9.00 -13.31
N ASP A 239 18.97 7.67 -13.48
CA ASP A 239 19.80 6.68 -12.79
C ASP A 239 19.77 6.81 -11.25
N PHE A 240 18.61 7.14 -10.67
CA PHE A 240 18.46 7.36 -9.22
C PHE A 240 18.99 6.18 -8.40
N CYS A 241 18.67 4.95 -8.79
CA CYS A 241 19.11 3.74 -8.08
C CYS A 241 20.63 3.54 -8.11
N ALA A 242 21.33 4.07 -9.13
CA ALA A 242 22.78 4.04 -9.18
C ALA A 242 23.39 5.18 -8.35
N LYS A 243 22.80 6.39 -8.43
CA LYS A 243 23.26 7.58 -7.70
C LYS A 243 23.08 7.48 -6.19
N LEU A 244 21.98 6.88 -5.74
CA LEU A 244 21.63 6.70 -4.32
C LEU A 244 21.64 5.22 -3.91
N SER A 245 22.51 4.44 -4.56
CA SER A 245 22.72 3.03 -4.26
C SER A 245 23.26 2.80 -2.84
N PRO A 246 22.90 1.67 -2.19
CA PRO A 246 21.93 0.68 -2.63
C PRO A 246 20.50 1.02 -2.14
N CYS A 247 19.52 1.02 -3.04
CA CYS A 247 18.11 1.28 -2.73
C CYS A 247 17.17 0.49 -3.63
N ILE A 248 15.92 0.33 -3.20
CA ILE A 248 14.82 -0.22 -4.00
C ILE A 248 13.79 0.88 -4.23
N MET A 249 13.28 0.99 -5.45
CA MET A 249 12.13 1.83 -5.78
C MET A 249 10.94 0.97 -6.16
N ILE A 250 9.75 1.37 -5.73
CA ILE A 250 8.48 0.71 -6.09
C ILE A 250 7.39 1.75 -6.33
N THR A 251 6.53 1.52 -7.34
CA THR A 251 5.35 2.34 -7.59
C THR A 251 4.10 1.50 -7.74
N GLY A 252 2.98 1.98 -7.19
CA GLY A 252 1.65 1.42 -7.42
C GLY A 252 0.87 2.16 -8.52
N LYS A 253 1.48 3.14 -9.19
CA LYS A 253 0.85 4.04 -10.17
C LYS A 253 -0.42 4.70 -9.61
N GLY A 254 -0.25 5.55 -8.61
CA GLY A 254 -1.30 6.18 -7.82
C GLY A 254 -1.73 5.32 -6.63
N VAL A 255 -3.05 5.21 -6.39
CA VAL A 255 -3.60 4.35 -5.33
C VAL A 255 -3.09 2.92 -5.52
N PRO A 256 -2.43 2.32 -4.50
CA PRO A 256 -1.71 1.08 -4.69
C PRO A 256 -2.65 -0.10 -4.83
N ASP A 257 -2.32 -0.99 -5.77
CA ASP A 257 -3.00 -2.27 -5.90
C ASP A 257 -2.57 -3.26 -4.79
N LEU A 258 -3.25 -4.40 -4.71
CA LEU A 258 -3.00 -5.42 -3.70
C LEU A 258 -1.55 -5.92 -3.72
N ASN A 259 -1.03 -6.22 -4.91
CA ASN A 259 0.26 -6.87 -5.07
C ASN A 259 1.39 -5.88 -4.76
N SER A 260 1.20 -4.60 -5.12
CA SER A 260 2.11 -3.52 -4.71
C SER A 260 2.21 -3.42 -3.18
N ARG A 261 1.08 -3.47 -2.45
CA ARG A 261 1.06 -3.45 -0.98
C ARG A 261 1.69 -4.70 -0.37
N LEU A 262 1.34 -5.88 -0.89
CA LEU A 262 1.93 -7.15 -0.48
C LEU A 262 3.45 -7.17 -0.71
N MET A 263 3.93 -6.62 -1.82
CA MET A 263 5.36 -6.57 -2.14
C MET A 263 6.11 -5.66 -1.15
N VAL A 264 5.59 -4.45 -0.89
CA VAL A 264 6.16 -3.55 0.14
C VAL A 264 6.19 -4.25 1.50
N ARG A 265 5.11 -4.94 1.88
CA ARG A 265 5.05 -5.71 3.12
C ARG A 265 6.09 -6.84 3.16
N LYS A 266 6.20 -7.63 2.08
CA LYS A 266 7.18 -8.73 1.96
C LYS A 266 8.62 -8.21 2.08
N LEU A 267 8.93 -7.08 1.43
CA LEU A 267 10.24 -6.44 1.54
C LEU A 267 10.52 -5.96 2.97
N TRP A 268 9.53 -5.35 3.62
CA TRP A 268 9.63 -4.94 5.01
C TRP A 268 9.91 -6.12 5.95
N ASP A 269 9.07 -7.17 5.89
CA ASP A 269 9.18 -8.37 6.75
C ASP A 269 10.49 -9.14 6.52
N THR A 270 11.14 -8.98 5.37
CA THR A 270 12.37 -9.70 5.03
C THR A 270 13.62 -8.87 5.34
N LEU A 271 13.65 -7.62 4.88
CA LEU A 271 14.84 -6.78 4.91
C LEU A 271 14.91 -5.91 6.17
N HIS A 272 13.76 -5.57 6.77
CA HIS A 272 13.64 -4.68 7.93
C HIS A 272 14.32 -3.31 7.71
N ILE A 273 14.33 -2.82 6.47
CA ILE A 273 14.94 -1.55 6.08
C ILE A 273 13.91 -0.42 6.01
N PRO A 274 14.30 0.84 6.31
CA PRO A 274 13.43 2.00 6.22
C PRO A 274 12.63 2.08 4.91
N ILE A 275 11.34 2.42 5.02
CA ILE A 275 10.46 2.64 3.85
C ILE A 275 10.00 4.08 3.81
N PHE A 276 10.29 4.75 2.70
CA PHE A 276 9.99 6.14 2.46
C PHE A 276 8.91 6.28 1.39
N ALA A 277 7.96 7.18 1.60
CA ALA A 277 6.93 7.52 0.61
C ALA A 277 7.19 8.90 0.00
N LEU A 278 7.29 8.93 -1.33
CA LEU A 278 7.34 10.13 -2.16
C LEU A 278 6.00 10.27 -2.89
N VAL A 279 5.18 11.18 -2.40
CA VAL A 279 3.81 11.47 -2.84
C VAL A 279 3.65 12.94 -3.19
N ASP A 280 2.61 13.29 -3.95
CA ASP A 280 2.31 14.69 -4.25
C ASP A 280 1.92 15.46 -2.97
N ALA A 281 2.18 16.77 -2.94
CA ALA A 281 1.81 17.64 -1.83
C ALA A 281 0.32 18.02 -1.91
N ASP A 282 -0.54 17.01 -1.82
CA ASP A 282 -1.99 17.14 -1.88
C ASP A 282 -2.72 16.12 -0.98
N PRO A 283 -4.04 16.26 -0.77
CA PRO A 283 -4.79 15.31 0.08
C PRO A 283 -4.86 13.89 -0.49
N HIS A 284 -4.67 13.68 -1.79
CA HIS A 284 -4.70 12.35 -2.39
C HIS A 284 -3.39 11.59 -2.15
N GLY A 285 -2.24 12.26 -2.29
CA GLY A 285 -0.92 11.72 -1.97
C GLY A 285 -0.82 11.29 -0.51
N ILE A 286 -1.35 12.10 0.41
CA ILE A 286 -1.41 11.77 1.85
C ILE A 286 -2.25 10.51 2.09
N GLU A 287 -3.40 10.36 1.43
CA GLU A 287 -4.22 9.15 1.53
C GLU A 287 -3.48 7.93 0.95
N ILE A 288 -2.78 8.07 -0.17
CA ILE A 288 -2.01 6.99 -0.79
C ILE A 288 -0.93 6.46 0.16
N MET A 289 -0.16 7.36 0.76
CA MET A 289 0.80 7.00 1.81
C MET A 289 0.10 6.35 3.01
N SER A 290 -1.04 6.89 3.45
CA SER A 290 -1.82 6.33 4.56
C SER A 290 -2.27 4.88 4.27
N ILE A 291 -2.59 4.54 3.01
CA ILE A 291 -2.97 3.18 2.63
C ILE A 291 -1.79 2.20 2.77
N TYR A 292 -0.57 2.61 2.44
CA TYR A 292 0.62 1.78 2.68
C TYR A 292 0.90 1.63 4.19
N LYS A 293 0.82 2.72 4.95
CA LYS A 293 1.17 2.72 6.38
C LYS A 293 0.12 2.06 7.28
N TYR A 294 -1.13 2.43 7.09
CA TYR A 294 -2.25 2.10 7.98
C TYR A 294 -3.36 1.30 7.30
N GLY A 295 -3.31 1.11 5.99
CA GLY A 295 -4.32 0.36 5.27
C GLY A 295 -5.56 1.17 4.93
N SER A 296 -6.60 0.48 4.48
CA SER A 296 -7.87 1.08 4.08
C SER A 296 -9.02 0.40 4.80
N VAL A 297 -10.09 1.15 5.05
CA VAL A 297 -11.32 0.61 5.67
C VAL A 297 -11.85 -0.60 4.92
N ALA A 298 -11.89 -0.52 3.59
CA ALA A 298 -12.37 -1.59 2.72
C ALA A 298 -11.58 -2.91 2.81
N MET A 299 -10.34 -2.87 3.32
CA MET A 299 -9.43 -4.02 3.45
C MET A 299 -8.88 -4.17 4.87
N SER A 300 -9.54 -3.60 5.89
CA SER A 300 -9.08 -3.62 7.28
C SER A 300 -9.04 -5.03 7.88
N PHE A 301 -9.80 -5.97 7.33
CA PHE A 301 -9.78 -7.39 7.71
C PHE A 301 -8.48 -8.11 7.27
N GLU A 302 -7.75 -7.57 6.30
CA GLU A 302 -6.45 -8.09 5.82
C GLU A 302 -5.27 -7.16 6.20
N ALA A 303 -5.48 -6.21 7.12
CA ALA A 303 -4.48 -5.17 7.42
C ALA A 303 -3.11 -5.74 7.78
N HIS A 304 -3.07 -6.81 8.58
CA HIS A 304 -1.83 -7.48 9.00
C HIS A 304 -0.92 -7.91 7.86
N SER A 305 -1.46 -8.19 6.67
CA SER A 305 -0.67 -8.61 5.51
C SER A 305 -0.41 -7.48 4.52
N LEU A 306 -0.96 -6.29 4.75
CA LEU A 306 -1.03 -5.22 3.74
C LEU A 306 -0.53 -3.86 4.21
N THR A 307 -0.19 -3.72 5.49
CA THR A 307 0.25 -2.45 6.08
C THR A 307 1.71 -2.53 6.51
N VAL A 308 2.42 -1.41 6.40
CA VAL A 308 3.78 -1.27 6.90
C VAL A 308 3.85 -0.02 7.78
N PRO A 309 3.72 -0.18 9.11
CA PRO A 309 3.70 0.95 10.05
C PRO A 309 4.97 1.81 10.03
N SER A 310 6.10 1.28 9.54
CA SER A 310 7.38 1.99 9.45
C SER A 310 7.49 2.95 8.26
N VAL A 311 6.48 3.01 7.38
CA VAL A 311 6.47 3.96 6.25
C VAL A 311 6.55 5.39 6.77
N MET A 312 7.48 6.19 6.24
CA MET A 312 7.63 7.61 6.57
C MET A 312 7.41 8.49 5.35
N TRP A 313 6.88 9.69 5.59
CA TRP A 313 6.65 10.68 4.54
C TRP A 313 7.97 11.38 4.21
N LEU A 314 8.56 11.03 3.07
CA LEU A 314 9.77 11.69 2.60
C LEU A 314 9.45 13.04 1.98
N GLY A 315 8.43 13.10 1.14
CA GLY A 315 8.05 14.33 0.45
C GLY A 315 6.96 14.05 -0.58
N LEU A 316 6.52 15.02 -1.37
CA LEU A 316 6.77 16.45 -1.22
C LEU A 316 5.97 16.98 -0.02
N LEU A 317 6.63 17.60 0.96
CA LEU A 317 5.94 18.15 2.12
C LEU A 317 5.34 19.52 1.78
N PRO A 318 4.14 19.87 2.28
CA PRO A 318 3.62 21.24 2.19
C PRO A 318 4.62 22.31 2.65
N SER A 319 5.37 22.05 3.72
CA SER A 319 6.42 22.95 4.22
C SER A 319 7.63 23.06 3.29
N ASP A 320 7.88 22.07 2.43
CA ASP A 320 8.96 22.13 1.44
C ASP A 320 8.67 23.19 0.36
N LEU A 321 7.39 23.45 0.03
CA LEU A 321 7.01 24.42 -1.00
C LEU A 321 7.55 25.82 -0.69
N GLN A 322 7.35 26.27 0.56
CA GLN A 322 7.84 27.56 1.04
C GLN A 322 9.36 27.55 1.22
N ARG A 323 9.90 26.47 1.81
CA ARG A 323 11.34 26.34 2.11
C ARG A 323 12.20 26.36 0.84
N LEU A 324 11.73 25.72 -0.23
CA LEU A 324 12.41 25.63 -1.51
C LEU A 324 12.09 26.81 -2.44
N ARG A 325 11.17 27.69 -2.04
CA ARG A 325 10.67 28.80 -2.87
C ARG A 325 10.18 28.32 -4.24
N VAL A 326 9.37 27.27 -4.24
CA VAL A 326 8.75 26.77 -5.48
C VAL A 326 7.97 27.91 -6.14
N PRO A 327 8.14 28.17 -7.45
CA PRO A 327 7.45 29.25 -8.15
C PRO A 327 5.93 29.16 -7.98
N GLN A 328 5.27 30.28 -7.72
CA GLN A 328 3.83 30.31 -7.40
C GLN A 328 2.95 29.94 -8.59
N ASP A 329 3.44 30.12 -9.82
CA ASP A 329 2.74 29.80 -11.07
C ASP A 329 2.61 28.30 -11.33
N VAL A 330 3.45 27.47 -10.71
CA VAL A 330 3.34 26.00 -10.78
C VAL A 330 2.58 25.39 -9.61
N LEU A 331 2.22 26.19 -8.60
CA LEU A 331 1.37 25.76 -7.49
C LEU A 331 -0.09 25.82 -7.91
N LEU A 332 -0.86 24.83 -7.46
CA LEU A 332 -2.28 24.72 -7.79
C LEU A 332 -3.12 25.10 -6.57
N PRO A 333 -4.19 25.89 -6.71
CA PRO A 333 -5.12 26.10 -5.61
C PRO A 333 -5.81 24.79 -5.23
N LEU A 334 -6.15 24.64 -3.94
CA LEU A 334 -7.02 23.54 -3.52
C LEU A 334 -8.40 23.69 -4.15
N THR A 335 -8.94 22.58 -4.63
CA THR A 335 -10.35 22.52 -5.03
C THR A 335 -11.22 22.23 -3.81
N LYS A 336 -12.53 22.51 -3.90
CA LYS A 336 -13.50 22.11 -2.86
C LYS A 336 -13.43 20.62 -2.53
N ARG A 337 -13.13 19.76 -3.52
CA ARG A 337 -12.98 18.32 -3.29
C ARG A 337 -11.73 18.02 -2.47
N ASP A 338 -10.63 18.72 -2.74
CA ASP A 338 -9.39 18.61 -1.98
C ASP A 338 -9.61 19.07 -0.53
N GLU A 339 -10.28 20.20 -0.32
CA GLU A 339 -10.64 20.71 1.01
C GLU A 339 -11.48 19.71 1.81
N CYS A 340 -12.52 19.13 1.20
CA CYS A 340 -13.33 18.10 1.84
C CYS A 340 -12.51 16.84 2.20
N LYS A 341 -11.61 16.42 1.30
CA LYS A 341 -10.74 15.26 1.52
C LYS A 341 -9.74 15.53 2.64
N LEU A 342 -9.11 16.71 2.66
CA LEU A 342 -8.20 17.15 3.70
C LEU A 342 -8.90 17.22 5.07
N ALA A 343 -10.10 17.79 5.12
CA ALA A 343 -10.92 17.83 6.33
C ALA A 343 -11.30 16.41 6.82
N SER A 344 -11.52 15.46 5.91
CA SER A 344 -11.72 14.05 6.27
C SER A 344 -10.44 13.37 6.78
N LEU A 345 -9.28 13.71 6.23
CA LEU A 345 -7.99 13.17 6.66
C LEU A 345 -7.62 13.66 8.06
N LEU A 346 -7.88 14.93 8.35
CA LEU A 346 -7.65 15.54 9.67
C LEU A 346 -8.46 14.88 10.80
N LYS A 347 -9.55 14.17 10.46
CA LYS A 347 -10.41 13.44 11.41
C LYS A 347 -10.00 11.96 11.60
N ARG A 348 -8.96 11.48 10.90
CA ARG A 348 -8.54 10.07 10.97
C ARG A 348 -7.95 9.75 12.35
N PRO A 349 -8.21 8.55 12.90
CA PRO A 349 -7.80 8.20 14.27
C PRO A 349 -6.28 8.20 14.46
N TYR A 350 -5.53 7.81 13.42
CA TYR A 350 -4.08 7.70 13.47
C TYR A 350 -3.33 9.04 13.53
N LEU A 351 -3.98 10.18 13.21
CA LEU A 351 -3.31 11.48 13.30
C LEU A 351 -3.00 11.93 14.72
N SER A 352 -3.70 11.38 15.72
CA SER A 352 -3.36 11.60 17.13
C SER A 352 -1.91 11.17 17.44
N SER A 353 -1.43 10.14 16.75
CA SER A 353 -0.06 9.62 16.85
C SER A 353 0.94 10.29 15.89
N GLN A 354 0.49 11.18 15.01
CA GLN A 354 1.29 11.79 13.93
C GLN A 354 1.20 13.33 13.96
N PRO A 355 1.75 14.00 15.00
CA PRO A 355 1.66 15.45 15.13
C PRO A 355 2.35 16.21 13.99
N GLN A 356 3.42 15.64 13.41
CA GLN A 356 4.12 16.23 12.26
C GLN A 356 3.26 16.19 11.00
N TRP A 357 2.58 15.08 10.71
CA TRP A 357 1.66 14.98 9.57
C TRP A 357 0.48 15.95 9.73
N LYS A 358 -0.07 16.05 10.94
CA LYS A 358 -1.13 17.01 11.25
C LYS A 358 -0.70 18.45 10.95
N ARG A 359 0.52 18.83 11.34
CA ARG A 359 1.09 20.16 11.06
C ARG A 359 1.22 20.43 9.55
N GLU A 360 1.68 19.46 8.77
CA GLU A 360 1.77 19.59 7.31
C GLU A 360 0.38 19.75 6.66
N MET A 361 -0.62 18.99 7.11
CA MET A 361 -2.00 19.12 6.64
C MET A 361 -2.64 20.46 7.02
N GLU A 362 -2.41 20.94 8.24
CA GLU A 362 -2.87 22.27 8.68
C GLU A 362 -2.18 23.38 7.89
N LEU A 363 -0.90 23.24 7.56
CA LEU A 363 -0.19 24.17 6.70
C LEU A 363 -0.78 24.18 5.28
N MET A 364 -1.08 23.02 4.71
CA MET A 364 -1.78 22.91 3.42
C MET A 364 -3.16 23.59 3.49
N GLN A 365 -3.90 23.42 4.59
CA GLN A 365 -5.19 24.08 4.80
C GLN A 365 -5.05 25.60 4.95
N GLN A 366 -3.97 26.10 5.55
CA GLN A 366 -3.74 27.55 5.70
C GLN A 366 -3.32 28.19 4.38
N THR A 367 -2.43 27.54 3.64
CA THR A 367 -1.87 28.06 2.38
C THR A 367 -2.82 27.91 1.20
N GLN A 368 -3.79 27.00 1.27
CA GLN A 368 -4.80 26.77 0.23
C GLN A 368 -4.20 26.38 -1.13
N VAL A 369 -3.00 25.80 -1.13
CA VAL A 369 -2.30 25.32 -2.32
C VAL A 369 -1.91 23.85 -2.19
N LYS A 370 -1.74 23.22 -3.35
CA LYS A 370 -1.17 21.89 -3.54
C LYS A 370 -0.12 21.92 -4.65
N ALA A 371 0.74 20.91 -4.68
CA ALA A 371 1.75 20.80 -5.71
C ALA A 371 2.00 19.35 -6.11
N GLU A 372 2.18 19.12 -7.41
CA GLU A 372 2.72 17.85 -7.90
C GLU A 372 4.22 17.78 -7.63
N ILE A 373 4.79 16.59 -7.45
CA ILE A 373 6.25 16.39 -7.33
C ILE A 373 6.98 17.00 -8.53
N GLN A 374 6.38 16.95 -9.72
CA GLN A 374 6.92 17.55 -10.94
C GLN A 374 7.16 19.06 -10.81
N SER A 375 6.46 19.78 -9.93
CA SER A 375 6.66 21.22 -9.73
C SER A 375 8.11 21.59 -9.37
N LEU A 376 8.87 20.66 -8.79
CA LEU A 376 10.28 20.85 -8.48
C LEU A 376 11.16 21.06 -9.71
N SER A 377 10.73 20.58 -10.89
CA SER A 377 11.47 20.82 -12.15
C SER A 377 11.50 22.29 -12.56
N ALA A 378 10.56 23.10 -12.03
CA ALA A 378 10.54 24.55 -12.24
C ALA A 378 11.69 25.26 -11.53
N ILE A 379 12.29 24.65 -10.49
CA ILE A 379 13.52 25.16 -9.85
C ILE A 379 14.72 24.79 -10.72
N ALA A 380 14.86 23.52 -11.07
CA ALA A 380 15.83 23.02 -12.04
C ALA A 380 15.38 21.64 -12.58
N PRO A 381 15.69 21.28 -13.85
CA PRO A 381 15.19 20.04 -14.47
C PRO A 381 15.49 18.74 -13.69
N ASP A 382 16.66 18.67 -13.05
CA ASP A 382 17.10 17.50 -12.27
C ASP A 382 17.06 17.74 -10.75
N PHE A 383 16.31 18.76 -10.31
CA PHE A 383 16.29 19.17 -8.90
C PHE A 383 15.84 18.05 -7.96
N LEU A 384 14.84 17.26 -8.38
CA LEU A 384 14.31 16.14 -7.61
C LEU A 384 15.42 15.14 -7.26
N THR A 385 16.12 14.65 -8.28
CA THR A 385 17.10 13.56 -8.19
C THR A 385 18.42 14.04 -7.59
N ASN A 386 18.93 15.20 -8.02
CA ASN A 386 20.28 15.64 -7.67
C ASN A 386 20.34 16.46 -6.37
N ILE A 387 19.23 17.06 -5.92
CA ILE A 387 19.22 17.98 -4.78
C ILE A 387 18.18 17.57 -3.73
N TYR A 388 16.91 17.44 -4.11
CA TYR A 388 15.83 17.24 -3.15
C TYR A 388 15.96 15.92 -2.40
N LEU A 389 15.95 14.78 -3.12
CA LEU A 389 15.99 13.46 -2.48
C LEU A 389 17.30 13.20 -1.71
N PRO A 390 18.50 13.48 -2.25
CA PRO A 390 19.74 13.30 -1.49
C PRO A 390 19.78 14.12 -0.20
N ASN A 391 19.34 15.38 -0.23
CA ASN A 391 19.33 16.22 0.98
C ASN A 391 18.31 15.73 2.01
N LYS A 392 17.12 15.32 1.58
CA LYS A 392 16.09 14.79 2.48
C LYS A 392 16.55 13.49 3.15
N LEU A 393 17.22 12.61 2.40
CA LEU A 393 17.77 11.35 2.93
C LEU A 393 19.01 11.57 3.82
N ARG A 394 19.85 12.57 3.53
CA ARG A 394 21.06 12.85 4.30
C ARG A 394 20.79 13.56 5.63
N TYR A 395 19.80 14.46 5.66
CA TYR A 395 19.56 15.36 6.79
C TYR A 395 18.24 15.06 7.54
N LYS A 396 17.75 13.81 7.50
CA LYS A 396 16.53 13.40 8.20
C LYS A 396 15.32 14.28 7.87
N GLY A 397 15.10 14.50 6.58
CA GLY A 397 14.04 15.39 6.09
C GLY A 397 12.64 14.74 6.01
N TRP A 398 12.47 13.53 6.52
CA TRP A 398 11.21 12.78 6.51
C TRP A 398 10.47 12.86 7.85
N ILE A 399 9.16 12.54 7.86
CA ILE A 399 8.29 12.56 9.04
C ILE A 399 7.39 11.33 9.17
#